data_AF-A0A3G6YIW4-F1
#
_entry.id   AF-A0A3G6YIW4-F1
#
_cell.length_a   1.000
_cell.length_b   1.000
_cell.length_c   1.000
_cell.angle_alpha   90.00
_cell.angle_beta   90.00
_cell.angle_gamma   90.00
#
_symmetry.space_group_name_H-M   'P 1'
#
loop_
_entity.id
_entity.type
_entity.pdbx_description
1 polymer ?
#
loop_
_entity_poly.entity_id
_entity_poly.type
_entity_poly.pdbx_seq_one_letter_code
_entity_poly.pdbx_strand_id
1 'polypeptide(L)'
;MMKKQLLCCCIASVLFLGGCSKKEEPQTAQDEYSDVSGSVDTETETGVLSPVILSKTAVQPLPLIDGDILGNFPEDDYRYASPARFPLNLVERRDDQDTHSFDQIAAILKQNLKLHDDQILVMGRESGPMEGMDQVLFDLTNDQLYQFANNLAINYIRMLKTPIIKPKGKFETTEQYQLRVEQTKAELEAYQVDYDVNLLQNALNKAMRRLYINNGFANPDYQYDADKGILTLKLEESASSRRLETLLTLPMAAADAQELVKGSGWARAYIMDFKQNHLKVSGVLFFKFRSQITQQQRVGGESLIYTQVYKPLKFEQKSSDTWVEPNIDFATLPFKDVLNSSANQFEFGLKHYLSAETYTKQWEAKRQQAE
;
A
#
# COMPACT_ATOMS: atom_id res chain seq x y z
N MET A 1 -21.95 -64.16 -2.47
CA MET A 1 -23.07 -64.37 -1.52
C MET A 1 -23.39 -63.04 -0.85
N MET A 2 -24.62 -62.60 -1.01
CA MET A 2 -25.17 -61.33 -0.50
C MET A 2 -25.40 -61.41 1.02
N LYS A 3 -25.32 -60.27 1.71
CA LYS A 3 -26.46 -59.73 2.47
C LYS A 3 -26.30 -58.23 2.71
N LYS A 4 -27.18 -57.47 2.05
CA LYS A 4 -27.54 -56.07 2.34
C LYS A 4 -28.43 -56.05 3.59
N GLN A 5 -28.32 -55.01 4.41
CA GLN A 5 -29.47 -54.48 5.14
C GLN A 5 -29.48 -52.95 5.08
N LEU A 6 -30.54 -52.45 4.44
CA LEU A 6 -31.07 -51.09 4.51
C LEU A 6 -32.02 -50.99 5.72
N LEU A 7 -32.09 -49.82 6.35
CA LEU A 7 -33.29 -49.27 7.01
C LEU A 7 -33.06 -47.74 7.16
N CYS A 8 -33.60 -46.88 6.30
CA CYS A 8 -34.97 -46.37 6.16
C CYS A 8 -35.42 -45.37 7.26
N CYS A 9 -35.48 -44.10 6.82
CA CYS A 9 -36.39 -42.99 7.13
C CYS A 9 -37.01 -42.84 8.53
N CYS A 10 -36.88 -41.62 9.08
CA CYS A 10 -38.02 -40.87 9.63
C CYS A 10 -37.78 -39.35 9.47
N ILE A 11 -38.54 -38.75 8.56
CA ILE A 11 -38.76 -37.30 8.47
C ILE A 11 -39.82 -36.98 9.51
N ALA A 12 -39.54 -36.05 10.42
CA ALA A 12 -40.54 -35.46 11.30
C ALA A 12 -40.45 -33.94 11.20
N SER A 13 -41.32 -33.39 10.36
CA SER A 13 -41.66 -31.99 10.28
C SER A 13 -42.41 -31.58 11.53
N VAL A 14 -41.97 -30.53 12.24
CA VAL A 14 -42.79 -29.84 13.23
C VAL A 14 -42.79 -28.35 12.91
N LEU A 15 -43.91 -27.94 12.32
CA LEU A 15 -44.38 -26.56 12.26
C LEU A 15 -44.83 -26.15 13.67
N PHE A 16 -44.30 -25.05 14.20
CA PHE A 16 -45.01 -24.23 15.18
C PHE A 16 -44.86 -22.75 14.82
N LEU A 17 -45.98 -22.17 14.40
CA LEU A 17 -46.25 -20.73 14.42
C LEU A 17 -46.97 -20.41 15.74
N GLY A 18 -46.60 -19.28 16.36
CA GLY A 18 -47.53 -18.44 17.12
C GLY A 18 -47.41 -18.44 18.65
N GLY A 19 -46.90 -17.34 19.21
CA GLY A 19 -47.04 -16.99 20.63
C GLY A 19 -46.25 -15.74 21.03
N CYS A 20 -46.90 -14.57 20.95
CA CYS A 20 -46.36 -13.25 21.29
C CYS A 20 -45.91 -13.10 22.76
N SER A 21 -44.85 -12.33 23.01
CA SER A 21 -44.79 -11.44 24.17
C SER A 21 -43.88 -10.23 23.89
N LYS A 22 -44.30 -9.05 24.37
CA LYS A 22 -43.77 -7.71 24.13
C LYS A 22 -42.66 -7.29 25.13
N LYS A 23 -41.96 -6.21 24.74
CA LYS A 23 -41.05 -5.29 25.46
C LYS A 23 -39.57 -5.71 25.36
N GLU A 24 -38.61 -4.86 24.99
CA GLU A 24 -38.40 -3.42 25.22
C GLU A 24 -37.51 -2.84 24.10
N GLU A 25 -37.77 -1.61 23.65
CA GLU A 25 -36.85 -0.84 22.80
C GLU A 25 -35.66 -0.34 23.65
N PRO A 26 -34.42 -0.47 23.15
CA PRO A 26 -33.35 0.46 23.48
C PRO A 26 -33.13 1.42 22.32
N GLN A 27 -33.06 2.69 22.71
CA GLN A 27 -32.81 3.88 21.89
C GLN A 27 -31.65 3.70 20.91
N THR A 28 -31.92 3.96 19.64
CA THR A 28 -30.95 4.16 18.57
C THR A 28 -30.13 5.42 18.85
N ALA A 29 -28.84 5.27 19.13
CA ALA A 29 -27.87 6.31 18.84
C ALA A 29 -27.72 6.40 17.32
N GLN A 30 -27.75 7.62 16.79
CA GLN A 30 -27.68 7.93 15.36
C GLN A 30 -26.30 7.60 14.81
N ASP A 31 -26.21 6.59 13.96
CA ASP A 31 -25.16 6.49 12.95
C ASP A 31 -25.63 7.30 11.72
N GLU A 32 -25.08 8.49 11.51
CA GLU A 32 -25.20 9.22 10.25
C GLU A 32 -24.31 8.56 9.19
N TYR A 33 -24.83 7.51 8.57
CA TYR A 33 -24.59 7.19 7.16
C TYR A 33 -25.96 6.82 6.59
N SER A 34 -26.65 7.81 6.02
CA SER A 34 -27.96 7.59 5.42
C SER A 34 -27.81 6.74 4.16
N ASP A 35 -28.43 5.56 4.20
CA ASP A 35 -28.81 4.78 3.03
C ASP A 35 -29.73 5.63 2.13
N VAL A 36 -29.32 5.83 0.88
CA VAL A 36 -30.25 6.14 -0.20
C VAL A 36 -30.10 5.07 -1.27
N SER A 37 -31.12 4.22 -1.30
CA SER A 37 -31.39 3.17 -2.27
C SER A 37 -31.63 3.73 -3.69
N GLY A 38 -30.93 3.16 -4.67
CA GLY A 38 -31.51 2.63 -5.90
C GLY A 38 -31.82 3.58 -7.07
N SER A 39 -30.97 3.54 -8.10
CA SER A 39 -31.44 3.43 -9.48
C SER A 39 -30.66 2.31 -10.17
N VAL A 40 -31.39 1.26 -10.56
CA VAL A 40 -30.90 0.16 -11.39
C VAL A 40 -30.62 0.73 -12.77
N ASP A 41 -29.37 0.68 -13.21
CA ASP A 41 -29.03 0.75 -14.63
C ASP A 41 -28.23 -0.49 -15.02
N THR A 42 -28.71 -1.06 -16.10
CA THR A 42 -28.40 -2.32 -16.77
C THR A 42 -26.92 -2.63 -16.99
N GLU A 43 -26.59 -3.91 -16.82
CA GLU A 43 -25.31 -4.52 -17.17
C GLU A 43 -24.91 -4.22 -18.62
N THR A 44 -23.71 -3.66 -18.78
CA THR A 44 -22.81 -3.97 -19.89
C THR A 44 -21.48 -4.37 -19.28
N GLU A 45 -20.94 -5.53 -19.65
CA GLU A 45 -19.57 -5.96 -19.37
C GLU A 45 -18.59 -4.95 -19.99
N THR A 46 -18.33 -3.85 -19.29
CA THR A 46 -17.17 -3.01 -19.47
C THR A 46 -16.11 -3.52 -18.51
N GLY A 47 -14.96 -3.96 -19.05
CA GLY A 47 -13.81 -4.39 -18.24
C GLY A 47 -13.60 -3.44 -17.07
N VAL A 48 -13.62 -3.97 -15.85
CA VAL A 48 -13.78 -3.16 -14.64
C VAL A 48 -12.56 -2.24 -14.51
N LEU A 49 -12.79 -0.93 -14.71
CA LEU A 49 -11.75 0.09 -14.67
C LEU A 49 -11.51 0.49 -13.22
N SER A 50 -10.26 0.43 -12.77
CA SER A 50 -9.89 0.89 -11.43
C SER A 50 -10.23 2.38 -11.25
N PRO A 51 -10.64 2.82 -10.04
CA PRO A 51 -11.03 4.21 -9.83
C PRO A 51 -9.91 5.18 -10.19
N VAL A 52 -10.25 6.21 -10.97
CA VAL A 52 -9.31 7.26 -11.38
C VAL A 52 -9.33 8.38 -10.35
N ILE A 53 -8.15 8.71 -9.82
CA ILE A 53 -7.90 9.80 -8.87
C ILE A 53 -7.73 11.12 -9.63
N LEU A 54 -6.92 11.09 -10.69
CA LEU A 54 -6.62 12.25 -11.52
C LEU A 54 -6.36 11.82 -12.96
N SER A 55 -7.04 12.45 -13.93
CA SER A 55 -6.76 12.21 -15.34
C SER A 55 -5.36 12.70 -15.71
N LYS A 56 -4.69 11.95 -16.61
CA LYS A 56 -3.42 12.34 -17.24
C LYS A 56 -3.44 13.74 -17.83
N THR A 57 -4.61 14.22 -18.27
CA THR A 57 -4.77 15.55 -18.88
C THR A 57 -4.59 16.69 -17.86
N ALA A 58 -4.90 16.45 -16.59
CA ALA A 58 -4.74 17.42 -15.51
C ALA A 58 -3.29 17.54 -15.02
N VAL A 59 -2.42 16.57 -15.35
CA VAL A 59 -1.02 16.55 -14.96
C VAL A 59 -0.15 17.24 -16.01
N GLN A 60 0.50 18.34 -15.66
CA GLN A 60 1.43 19.04 -16.56
C GLN A 60 2.79 18.32 -16.61
N PRO A 61 3.47 18.25 -17.77
CA PRO A 61 4.81 17.67 -17.85
C PRO A 61 5.79 18.42 -16.92
N LEU A 62 6.95 17.81 -16.68
CA LEU A 62 8.04 18.54 -16.06
C LEU A 62 8.48 19.65 -17.02
N PRO A 63 8.84 20.85 -16.53
CA PRO A 63 9.57 21.80 -17.37
C PRO A 63 10.79 21.08 -17.94
N LEU A 64 11.19 21.40 -19.18
CA LEU A 64 12.45 20.92 -19.75
C LEU A 64 13.57 21.36 -18.82
N ILE A 65 13.97 20.47 -17.90
CA ILE A 65 15.21 20.62 -17.17
C ILE A 65 16.28 20.35 -18.21
N ASP A 66 17.22 21.29 -18.33
CA ASP A 66 18.28 21.26 -19.33
C ASP A 66 18.88 19.85 -19.46
N GLY A 67 19.05 19.39 -20.70
CA GLY A 67 19.46 18.02 -21.01
C GLY A 67 20.75 17.59 -20.33
N ASP A 68 21.58 18.54 -19.89
CA ASP A 68 22.82 18.32 -19.16
C ASP A 68 22.64 17.99 -17.67
N ILE A 69 21.55 18.39 -17.01
CA ILE A 69 21.24 17.92 -15.63
C ILE A 69 20.54 16.56 -15.68
N LEU A 70 19.86 16.28 -16.79
CA LEU A 70 19.11 15.04 -17.02
C LEU A 70 19.91 13.94 -17.73
N GLY A 71 21.00 14.28 -18.42
CA GLY A 71 21.87 13.38 -19.19
C GLY A 71 23.23 13.11 -18.56
N ASN A 72 23.60 13.84 -17.49
CA ASN A 72 24.80 13.57 -16.69
C ASN A 72 24.54 12.68 -15.47
N PHE A 73 23.33 12.13 -15.30
CA PHE A 73 23.16 10.93 -14.50
C PHE A 73 23.46 9.75 -15.43
N PRO A 74 24.59 9.04 -15.24
CA PRO A 74 24.81 7.78 -15.92
C PRO A 74 23.55 6.93 -15.70
N GLU A 75 23.05 6.29 -16.75
CA GLU A 75 21.97 5.30 -16.63
C GLU A 75 22.29 4.20 -15.59
N ASP A 76 23.56 4.14 -15.15
CA ASP A 76 24.15 3.17 -14.24
C ASP A 76 24.48 3.72 -12.83
N ASP A 77 24.43 5.05 -12.60
CA ASP A 77 24.82 5.64 -11.31
C ASP A 77 23.60 6.04 -10.47
N TYR A 78 23.02 5.00 -9.86
CA TYR A 78 21.87 5.03 -8.95
C TYR A 78 22.09 5.83 -7.65
N ARG A 79 23.26 6.46 -7.44
CA ARG A 79 23.62 7.06 -6.14
C ARG A 79 22.83 8.31 -5.74
N TYR A 80 22.14 8.96 -6.68
CA TYR A 80 21.24 10.09 -6.40
C TYR A 80 20.06 10.07 -7.35
N ALA A 81 19.19 9.08 -7.21
CA ALA A 81 18.01 9.01 -8.05
C ALA A 81 17.00 10.10 -7.63
N SER A 82 16.73 11.04 -8.55
CA SER A 82 15.74 12.09 -8.34
C SER A 82 14.36 11.44 -8.14
N PRO A 83 13.61 11.79 -7.07
CA PRO A 83 12.22 11.34 -6.83
C PRO A 83 11.31 11.47 -8.06
N ALA A 84 11.63 12.40 -8.97
CA ALA A 84 10.88 12.67 -10.19
C ALA A 84 11.06 11.63 -11.31
N ARG A 85 12.07 10.75 -11.23
CA ARG A 85 12.45 9.84 -12.32
C ARG A 85 12.27 8.36 -12.01
N PHE A 86 11.67 8.04 -10.87
CA PHE A 86 11.52 6.63 -10.51
C PHE A 86 10.36 6.00 -11.27
N PRO A 87 10.64 4.97 -12.08
CA PRO A 87 9.60 4.24 -12.76
C PRO A 87 8.83 3.41 -11.73
N LEU A 88 7.54 3.68 -11.57
CA LEU A 88 6.64 2.85 -10.75
C LEU A 88 6.34 1.50 -11.40
N ASN A 89 6.65 1.37 -12.70
CA ASN A 89 6.46 0.19 -13.54
C ASN A 89 7.72 -0.67 -13.70
N LEU A 90 8.90 -0.24 -13.22
CA LEU A 90 10.11 -1.05 -13.29
C LEU A 90 10.28 -1.83 -11.99
N VAL A 91 10.19 -3.16 -12.11
CA VAL A 91 10.93 -4.09 -11.26
C VAL A 91 12.40 -3.65 -11.36
N GLU A 92 13.05 -3.36 -10.23
CA GLU A 92 14.41 -2.84 -10.28
C GLU A 92 15.30 -3.85 -10.99
N ARG A 93 16.13 -3.41 -11.93
CA ARG A 93 17.11 -4.27 -12.62
C ARG A 93 18.17 -4.89 -11.68
N ARG A 94 18.14 -4.59 -10.37
CA ARG A 94 18.91 -5.31 -9.35
C ARG A 94 18.21 -6.58 -8.85
N ASP A 95 16.95 -6.81 -9.22
CA ASP A 95 16.10 -7.91 -8.77
C ASP A 95 16.23 -9.18 -9.62
N ASP A 96 17.33 -9.37 -10.35
CA ASP A 96 17.66 -10.67 -10.96
C ASP A 96 17.77 -11.79 -9.88
N GLN A 97 17.82 -11.39 -8.60
CA GLN A 97 17.85 -12.24 -7.40
C GLN A 97 16.57 -12.16 -6.55
N ASP A 98 15.65 -11.22 -6.79
CA ASP A 98 14.40 -11.13 -6.02
C ASP A 98 13.39 -12.12 -6.60
N THR A 99 13.48 -13.36 -6.13
CA THR A 99 12.56 -14.44 -6.51
C THR A 99 11.11 -14.12 -6.14
N HIS A 100 10.84 -13.13 -5.27
CA HIS A 100 9.52 -12.81 -4.74
C HIS A 100 9.01 -11.41 -5.12
N SER A 101 8.89 -11.14 -6.41
CA SER A 101 8.40 -9.83 -6.89
C SER A 101 7.06 -9.44 -6.25
N PHE A 102 6.99 -8.21 -5.74
CA PHE A 102 5.80 -7.60 -5.16
C PHE A 102 4.55 -7.80 -6.04
N ASP A 103 4.69 -7.60 -7.35
CA ASP A 103 3.59 -7.70 -8.31
C ASP A 103 2.94 -9.08 -8.31
N GLN A 104 3.74 -10.15 -8.22
CA GLN A 104 3.22 -11.53 -8.15
C GLN A 104 2.43 -11.76 -6.85
N ILE A 105 2.98 -11.33 -5.71
CA ILE A 105 2.34 -11.52 -4.41
C ILE A 105 1.04 -10.71 -4.33
N ALA A 106 1.09 -9.44 -4.75
CA ALA A 106 -0.06 -8.56 -4.75
C ALA A 106 -1.17 -9.07 -5.68
N ALA A 107 -0.83 -9.59 -6.87
CA ALA A 107 -1.81 -10.18 -7.78
C ALA A 107 -2.47 -11.43 -7.18
N ILE A 108 -1.68 -12.35 -6.61
CA ILE A 108 -2.19 -13.57 -5.95
C ILE A 108 -3.10 -13.21 -4.78
N LEU A 109 -2.68 -12.30 -3.90
CA LEU A 109 -3.47 -11.89 -2.74
C LEU A 109 -4.75 -11.16 -3.17
N LYS A 110 -4.68 -10.21 -4.13
CA LYS A 110 -5.87 -9.54 -4.67
C LYS A 110 -6.89 -10.54 -5.19
N GLN A 111 -6.44 -11.49 -6.00
CA GLN A 111 -7.31 -12.52 -6.60
C GLN A 111 -7.93 -13.43 -5.54
N ASN A 112 -7.12 -13.95 -4.62
CA ASN A 112 -7.58 -14.95 -3.64
C ASN A 112 -8.46 -14.35 -2.55
N LEU A 113 -8.17 -13.12 -2.13
CA LEU A 113 -8.96 -12.39 -1.16
C LEU A 113 -10.18 -11.72 -1.80
N LYS A 114 -10.29 -11.75 -3.13
CA LYS A 114 -11.36 -11.12 -3.91
C LYS A 114 -11.51 -9.65 -3.57
N LEU A 115 -10.38 -8.94 -3.50
CA LEU A 115 -10.38 -7.51 -3.20
C LEU A 115 -11.13 -6.76 -4.30
N HIS A 116 -11.95 -5.78 -3.90
CA HIS A 116 -12.64 -4.90 -4.84
C HIS A 116 -11.65 -3.97 -5.55
N ASP A 117 -12.05 -3.38 -6.68
CA ASP A 117 -11.17 -2.48 -7.45
C ASP A 117 -10.86 -1.15 -6.75
N ASP A 118 -11.66 -0.81 -5.75
CA ASP A 118 -11.44 0.30 -4.82
C ASP A 118 -10.68 -0.12 -3.55
N GLN A 119 -10.16 -1.35 -3.50
CA GLN A 119 -9.32 -1.82 -2.40
C GLN A 119 -7.88 -2.03 -2.86
N ILE A 120 -6.95 -1.54 -2.04
CA ILE A 120 -5.51 -1.71 -2.27
C ILE A 120 -4.84 -2.53 -1.17
N LEU A 121 -3.75 -3.17 -1.56
CA LEU A 121 -2.87 -3.91 -0.67
C LEU A 121 -1.57 -3.14 -0.43
N VAL A 122 -1.28 -2.82 0.83
CA VAL A 122 -0.04 -2.14 1.25
C VAL A 122 0.78 -3.06 2.14
N MET A 123 1.92 -3.52 1.63
CA MET A 123 2.80 -4.52 2.23
C MET A 123 4.30 -4.17 2.14
N GLY A 124 4.65 -3.15 1.35
CA GLY A 124 6.03 -2.78 1.05
C GLY A 124 6.75 -3.74 0.12
N ARG A 125 7.97 -3.37 -0.29
CA ARG A 125 8.85 -4.17 -1.17
C ARG A 125 10.07 -4.72 -0.42
N GLU A 126 10.62 -5.84 -0.87
CA GLU A 126 11.78 -6.51 -0.24
C GLU A 126 13.04 -5.65 -0.27
N SER A 127 13.39 -5.14 -1.45
CA SER A 127 14.55 -4.27 -1.67
C SER A 127 14.45 -2.92 -0.95
N GLY A 128 13.29 -2.58 -0.39
CA GLY A 128 13.02 -1.30 0.24
C GLY A 128 13.16 -0.11 -0.71
N PRO A 129 13.19 1.13 -0.19
CA PRO A 129 13.62 2.26 -1.01
C PRO A 129 15.12 2.15 -1.27
N MET A 130 15.53 2.58 -2.46
CA MET A 130 16.94 2.57 -2.89
C MET A 130 17.86 3.30 -1.92
N GLU A 131 19.14 2.93 -1.91
CA GLU A 131 20.19 3.65 -1.17
C GLU A 131 20.10 5.17 -1.43
N GLY A 132 20.00 5.95 -0.35
CA GLY A 132 19.90 7.42 -0.41
C GLY A 132 18.48 7.99 -0.31
N MET A 133 17.43 7.16 -0.31
CA MET A 133 16.07 7.60 0.02
C MET A 133 15.74 7.29 1.49
N ASP A 134 15.21 8.27 2.23
CA ASP A 134 14.71 8.04 3.57
C ASP A 134 13.58 7.02 3.55
N GLN A 135 13.73 5.98 4.35
CA GLN A 135 12.69 4.98 4.53
C GLN A 135 11.47 5.62 5.19
N VAL A 136 10.35 5.68 4.45
CA VAL A 136 9.09 6.13 5.05
C VAL A 136 8.43 4.93 5.73
N LEU A 137 8.21 5.05 7.03
CA LEU A 137 7.51 4.05 7.82
C LEU A 137 6.01 4.04 7.48
N PHE A 138 5.33 2.93 7.76
CA PHE A 138 3.85 2.88 7.73
C PHE A 138 3.28 3.61 8.95
N ASP A 139 3.48 4.93 8.98
CA ASP A 139 3.09 5.82 10.06
C ASP A 139 1.83 6.59 9.65
N LEU A 140 0.72 6.26 10.29
CA LEU A 140 -0.59 6.89 10.07
C LEU A 140 -0.89 7.98 11.11
N THR A 141 0.08 8.35 11.95
CA THR A 141 -0.05 9.48 12.88
C THR A 141 0.15 10.83 12.20
N ASN A 142 0.70 10.83 10.97
CA ASN A 142 0.89 11.97 10.08
C ASN A 142 0.61 11.56 8.62
N ASP A 143 0.68 12.51 7.69
CA ASP A 143 0.34 12.33 6.28
C ASP A 143 1.55 12.07 5.37
N GLN A 144 2.75 11.90 5.91
CA GLN A 144 3.97 11.89 5.09
C GLN A 144 4.04 10.72 4.12
N LEU A 145 3.61 9.52 4.53
CA LEU A 145 3.57 8.36 3.63
C LEU A 145 2.67 8.65 2.41
N TYR A 146 1.48 9.19 2.67
CA TYR A 146 0.51 9.50 1.62
C TYR A 146 0.98 10.66 0.75
N GLN A 147 1.56 11.69 1.35
CA GLN A 147 2.19 12.80 0.64
C GLN A 147 3.30 12.32 -0.29
N PHE A 148 4.18 11.44 0.19
CA PHE A 148 5.27 10.87 -0.60
C PHE A 148 4.74 10.02 -1.76
N ALA A 149 3.80 9.11 -1.49
CA ALA A 149 3.20 8.25 -2.52
C ALA A 149 2.42 9.06 -3.57
N ASN A 150 1.68 10.09 -3.15
CA ASN A 150 0.96 11.00 -4.04
C ASN A 150 1.92 11.73 -4.99
N ASN A 151 3.01 12.28 -4.44
CA ASN A 151 4.03 12.95 -5.25
C ASN A 151 4.73 11.98 -6.21
N LEU A 152 5.02 10.75 -5.76
CA LEU A 152 5.66 9.73 -6.59
C LEU A 152 4.76 9.32 -7.77
N ALA A 153 3.47 9.09 -7.54
CA ALA A 153 2.51 8.75 -8.59
C ALA A 153 2.32 9.89 -9.61
N ILE A 154 2.13 11.13 -9.12
CA ILE A 154 1.99 12.29 -10.00
C ILE A 154 3.27 12.52 -10.79
N ASN A 155 4.44 12.51 -10.13
CA ASN A 155 5.74 12.69 -10.81
C ASN A 155 5.98 11.63 -11.88
N TYR A 156 5.59 10.37 -11.63
CA TYR A 156 5.68 9.31 -12.63
C TYR A 156 4.88 9.65 -13.89
N ILE A 157 3.63 10.12 -13.76
CA ILE A 157 2.83 10.57 -14.92
C ILE A 157 3.49 11.78 -15.59
N ARG A 158 3.99 12.74 -14.82
CA ARG A 158 4.70 13.90 -15.38
C ARG A 158 5.90 13.46 -16.21
N MET A 159 6.67 12.49 -15.72
CA MET A 159 7.83 11.92 -16.42
C MET A 159 7.41 11.25 -17.72
N LEU A 160 6.35 10.41 -17.71
CA LEU A 160 5.81 9.78 -18.93
C LEU A 160 5.35 10.80 -19.98
N LYS A 161 4.99 12.02 -19.55
CA LYS A 161 4.61 13.13 -20.44
C LYS A 161 5.77 14.05 -20.82
N THR A 162 6.96 13.87 -20.24
CA THR A 162 8.09 14.78 -20.44
C THR A 162 8.98 14.26 -21.57
N PRO A 163 9.10 15.00 -22.69
CA PRO A 163 9.95 14.58 -23.80
C PRO A 163 11.43 14.64 -23.44
N ILE A 164 12.13 13.51 -23.64
CA ILE A 164 13.59 13.44 -23.58
C ILE A 164 14.14 13.66 -24.99
N ILE A 165 14.32 14.93 -25.35
CA ILE A 165 14.88 15.31 -26.65
C ILE A 165 16.41 15.40 -26.52
N LYS A 166 17.13 14.43 -27.09
CA LYS A 166 18.59 14.52 -27.20
C LYS A 166 18.99 15.68 -28.12
N PRO A 167 20.10 16.40 -27.83
CA PRO A 167 20.63 17.44 -28.71
C PRO A 167 20.78 16.98 -30.16
N LYS A 168 20.76 17.94 -31.08
CA LYS A 168 20.96 17.66 -32.52
C LYS A 168 22.29 16.95 -32.75
N GLY A 169 22.25 15.83 -33.44
CA GLY A 169 23.45 15.06 -33.76
C GLY A 169 24.38 15.80 -34.73
N LYS A 170 25.70 15.58 -34.62
CA LYS A 170 26.71 16.19 -35.49
C LYS A 170 26.49 15.93 -36.99
N PHE A 171 25.87 14.81 -37.33
CA PHE A 171 25.57 14.38 -38.70
C PHE A 171 24.06 14.41 -39.02
N GLU A 172 23.25 14.98 -38.13
CA GLU A 172 21.81 15.13 -38.31
C GLU A 172 21.52 16.45 -39.03
N THR A 173 20.66 16.44 -40.06
CA THR A 173 20.15 17.68 -40.68
C THR A 173 19.17 18.40 -39.74
N THR A 174 18.88 19.67 -39.99
CA THR A 174 17.91 20.40 -39.14
C THR A 174 16.51 19.83 -39.27
N GLU A 175 16.14 19.41 -40.48
CA GLU A 175 14.86 18.78 -40.81
C GLU A 175 14.72 17.43 -40.10
N GLN A 176 15.75 16.60 -40.12
CA GLN A 176 15.76 15.32 -39.38
C GLN A 176 15.63 15.52 -37.86
N TYR A 177 16.32 16.54 -37.33
CA TYR A 177 16.21 16.89 -35.91
C TYR A 177 14.78 17.30 -35.53
N GLN A 178 14.15 18.18 -36.30
CA GLN A 178 12.79 18.62 -36.01
C GLN A 178 11.78 17.48 -36.14
N LEU A 179 11.92 16.62 -37.16
CA LEU A 179 11.08 15.43 -37.31
C LEU A 179 11.20 14.50 -36.09
N ARG A 180 12.41 14.28 -35.59
CA ARG A 180 12.64 13.48 -34.37
C ARG A 180 11.98 14.12 -33.15
N VAL A 181 12.10 15.44 -32.99
CA VAL A 181 11.43 16.19 -31.91
C VAL A 181 9.91 16.02 -31.96
N GLU A 182 9.31 16.18 -33.14
CA GLU A 182 7.86 16.03 -33.34
C GLU A 182 7.40 14.59 -33.10
N GLN A 183 8.14 13.59 -33.62
CA GLN A 183 7.87 12.17 -33.38
C GLN A 183 7.91 11.83 -31.90
N THR A 184 8.95 12.25 -31.18
CA THR A 184 9.05 12.05 -29.72
C THR A 184 7.88 12.69 -28.98
N LYS A 185 7.44 13.90 -29.37
CA LYS A 185 6.26 14.54 -28.74
C LYS A 185 4.97 13.77 -29.02
N ALA A 186 4.75 13.33 -30.26
CA ALA A 186 3.57 12.58 -30.65
C ALA A 186 3.50 11.20 -29.96
N GLU A 187 4.63 10.52 -29.82
CA GLU A 187 4.72 9.25 -29.06
C GLU A 187 4.33 9.43 -27.59
N LEU A 188 4.65 10.59 -26.98
CA LEU A 188 4.33 10.84 -25.58
C LEU A 188 2.86 11.17 -25.36
N GLU A 189 2.23 11.87 -26.31
CA GLU A 189 0.78 12.11 -26.31
C GLU A 189 -0.02 10.80 -26.34
N ALA A 190 0.58 9.72 -26.89
CA ALA A 190 -0.02 8.40 -26.93
C ALA A 190 -0.01 7.65 -25.58
N TYR A 191 0.75 8.09 -24.56
CA TYR A 191 0.69 7.46 -23.24
C TYR A 191 -0.68 7.66 -22.59
N GLN A 192 -1.28 6.56 -22.10
CA GLN A 192 -2.63 6.49 -21.55
C GLN A 192 -2.63 6.18 -20.05
N VAL A 193 -1.64 6.67 -19.29
CA VAL A 193 -1.54 6.38 -17.85
C VAL A 193 -2.20 7.50 -17.06
N ASP A 194 -3.39 7.24 -16.53
CA ASP A 194 -4.04 8.07 -15.53
C ASP A 194 -3.44 7.82 -14.14
N TYR A 195 -3.68 8.75 -13.21
CA TYR A 195 -3.45 8.48 -11.80
C TYR A 195 -4.64 7.70 -11.26
N ASP A 196 -4.53 6.38 -11.22
CA ASP A 196 -5.55 5.50 -10.67
C ASP A 196 -5.12 4.88 -9.32
N VAL A 197 -6.04 4.12 -8.74
CA VAL A 197 -5.84 3.41 -7.47
C VAL A 197 -4.69 2.37 -7.55
N ASN A 198 -4.44 1.76 -8.70
CA ASN A 198 -3.34 0.81 -8.86
C ASN A 198 -1.97 1.51 -8.85
N LEU A 199 -1.87 2.67 -9.52
CA LEU A 199 -0.67 3.49 -9.48
C LEU A 199 -0.39 4.00 -8.06
N LEU A 200 -1.44 4.38 -7.32
CA LEU A 200 -1.34 4.73 -5.90
C LEU A 200 -0.80 3.55 -5.07
N GLN A 201 -1.35 2.34 -5.27
CA GLN A 201 -0.85 1.14 -4.58
C GLN A 201 0.64 0.91 -4.87
N ASN A 202 1.05 1.03 -6.12
CA ASN A 202 2.45 0.86 -6.51
C ASN A 202 3.36 1.90 -5.85
N ALA A 203 2.92 3.16 -5.80
CA ALA A 203 3.66 4.23 -5.15
C ALA A 203 3.80 4.02 -3.64
N LEU A 204 2.72 3.62 -2.95
CA LEU A 204 2.75 3.30 -1.52
C LEU A 204 3.72 2.17 -1.22
N ASN A 205 3.63 1.06 -1.96
CA ASN A 205 4.50 -0.09 -1.74
C ASN A 205 5.96 0.18 -2.14
N LYS A 206 6.20 1.10 -3.07
CA LYS A 206 7.56 1.54 -3.44
C LYS A 206 8.19 2.43 -2.36
N ALA A 207 7.38 3.21 -1.63
CA ALA A 207 7.84 4.14 -0.61
C ALA A 207 8.39 3.49 0.65
N MET A 208 8.10 2.20 0.86
CA MET A 208 8.33 1.51 2.12
C MET A 208 8.95 0.12 1.93
N ARG A 209 9.73 -0.30 2.93
CA ARG A 209 10.22 -1.68 3.04
C ARG A 209 9.09 -2.63 3.41
N ARG A 210 9.27 -3.92 3.09
CA ARG A 210 8.38 -4.97 3.57
C ARG A 210 8.29 -4.92 5.09
N LEU A 211 7.07 -5.02 5.59
CA LEU A 211 6.77 -4.87 7.00
C LEU A 211 6.86 -6.22 7.73
N TYR A 212 8.05 -6.59 8.18
CA TYR A 212 8.22 -7.81 8.97
C TYR A 212 7.73 -7.64 10.41
N ILE A 213 7.09 -8.67 10.96
CA ILE A 213 6.68 -8.71 12.39
C ILE A 213 7.89 -8.98 13.28
N ASN A 214 8.80 -9.82 12.80
CA ASN A 214 10.04 -10.18 13.47
C ASN A 214 11.18 -10.13 12.45
N ASN A 215 11.99 -9.08 12.50
CA ASN A 215 13.12 -8.87 11.59
C ASN A 215 14.39 -9.65 11.99
N GLY A 216 14.25 -10.71 12.80
CA GLY A 216 15.35 -11.60 13.18
C GLY A 216 16.21 -11.12 14.37
N PHE A 217 15.84 -10.02 15.03
CA PHE A 217 16.61 -9.44 16.15
C PHE A 217 15.88 -9.46 17.50
N ALA A 218 14.54 -9.51 17.52
CA ALA A 218 13.73 -9.65 18.73
C ALA A 218 12.35 -10.22 18.41
N ASN A 219 11.80 -11.06 19.29
CA ASN A 219 10.41 -11.49 19.19
C ASN A 219 9.50 -10.25 19.33
N PRO A 220 8.37 -10.19 18.59
CA PRO A 220 7.39 -9.13 18.80
C PRO A 220 6.93 -9.20 20.26
N ASP A 221 6.78 -8.05 20.90
CA ASP A 221 6.11 -7.99 22.20
C ASP A 221 4.61 -8.21 21.96
N TYR A 222 3.99 -9.07 22.76
CA TYR A 222 2.60 -9.47 22.53
C TYR A 222 1.88 -9.84 23.83
N GLN A 223 0.56 -9.69 23.79
CA GLN A 223 -0.36 -10.18 24.80
C GLN A 223 -1.48 -10.95 24.13
N TYR A 224 -1.89 -12.08 24.71
CA TYR A 224 -3.01 -12.88 24.20
C TYR A 224 -4.03 -13.12 25.30
N ASP A 225 -5.25 -12.65 25.09
CA ASP A 225 -6.42 -12.94 25.93
C ASP A 225 -7.12 -14.19 25.37
N ALA A 226 -6.87 -15.33 26.01
CA ALA A 226 -7.37 -16.63 25.56
C ALA A 226 -8.89 -16.77 25.71
N ASP A 227 -9.48 -16.10 26.71
CA ASP A 227 -10.92 -16.16 26.97
C ASP A 227 -11.70 -15.39 25.88
N LYS A 228 -11.10 -14.32 25.33
CA LYS A 228 -11.71 -13.52 24.28
C LYS A 228 -11.21 -13.85 22.87
N GLY A 229 -10.13 -14.61 22.74
CA GLY A 229 -9.49 -14.87 21.45
C GLY A 229 -8.92 -13.60 20.82
N ILE A 230 -8.22 -12.79 21.61
CA ILE A 230 -7.69 -11.49 21.18
C ILE A 230 -6.16 -11.48 21.31
N LEU A 231 -5.48 -11.13 20.22
CA LEU A 231 -4.04 -10.87 20.19
C LEU A 231 -3.79 -9.37 20.14
N THR A 232 -2.93 -8.86 21.01
CA THR A 232 -2.35 -7.52 20.91
C THR A 232 -0.87 -7.66 20.59
N LEU A 233 -0.44 -7.08 19.48
CA LEU A 233 0.95 -7.00 19.04
C LEU A 233 1.49 -5.59 19.29
N LYS A 234 2.68 -5.50 19.88
CA LYS A 234 3.49 -4.29 19.93
C LYS A 234 4.67 -4.46 18.96
N LEU A 235 4.73 -3.59 17.97
CA LEU A 235 5.68 -3.64 16.87
C LEU A 235 6.48 -2.34 16.85
N GLU A 236 7.81 -2.45 16.91
CA GLU A 236 8.71 -1.31 16.87
C GLU A 236 9.45 -1.27 15.52
N GLU A 237 9.44 -0.11 14.89
CA GLU A 237 10.13 0.14 13.63
C GLU A 237 10.95 1.41 13.73
N SER A 238 12.11 1.40 13.07
CA SER A 238 12.97 2.57 12.96
C SER A 238 13.52 2.71 11.55
N ALA A 239 13.63 3.95 11.11
CA ALA A 239 14.10 4.31 9.78
C ALA A 239 14.78 5.68 9.84
N SER A 240 16.09 5.76 9.58
CA SER A 240 16.85 7.01 9.72
C SER A 240 16.62 7.66 11.10
N SER A 241 16.02 8.85 11.15
CA SER A 241 15.65 9.59 12.37
C SER A 241 14.27 9.22 12.94
N ARG A 242 13.50 8.38 12.25
CA ARG A 242 12.13 8.02 12.61
C ARG A 242 12.10 6.82 13.54
N ARG A 243 11.25 6.92 14.55
CA ARG A 243 10.83 5.78 15.36
C ARG A 243 9.31 5.68 15.33
N LEU A 244 8.79 4.47 15.18
CA LEU A 244 7.37 4.16 15.20
C LEU A 244 7.14 2.97 16.13
N GLU A 245 6.17 3.11 17.02
CA GLU A 245 5.57 2.00 17.76
C GLU A 245 4.13 1.83 17.32
N THR A 246 3.77 0.60 16.98
CA THR A 246 2.40 0.21 16.63
C THR A 246 1.86 -0.76 17.67
N LEU A 247 0.70 -0.45 18.23
CA LEU A 247 -0.14 -1.37 18.99
C LEU A 247 -1.30 -1.81 18.09
N LEU A 248 -1.34 -3.10 17.78
CA LEU A 248 -2.35 -3.70 16.92
C LEU A 248 -3.10 -4.80 17.66
N THR A 249 -4.39 -4.60 17.89
CA THR A 249 -5.27 -5.56 18.57
C THR A 249 -6.22 -6.21 17.57
N LEU A 250 -6.21 -7.54 17.48
CA LEU A 250 -6.92 -8.33 16.48
C LEU A 250 -7.70 -9.47 17.13
N PRO A 251 -8.88 -9.84 16.59
CA PRO A 251 -9.53 -11.09 16.94
C PRO A 251 -8.79 -12.24 16.25
N MET A 252 -8.15 -13.14 17.00
CA MET A 252 -7.32 -14.20 16.44
C MET A 252 -7.41 -15.47 17.28
N ALA A 253 -7.59 -16.61 16.62
CA ALA A 253 -7.61 -17.90 17.30
C ALA A 253 -6.23 -18.25 17.90
N ALA A 254 -6.22 -19.01 19.01
CA ALA A 254 -5.00 -19.29 19.75
C ALA A 254 -3.91 -19.97 18.91
N ALA A 255 -4.30 -20.90 18.03
CA ALA A 255 -3.37 -21.60 17.15
C ALA A 255 -2.70 -20.65 16.15
N ASP A 256 -3.47 -19.74 15.55
CA ASP A 256 -2.98 -18.75 14.59
C ASP A 256 -2.10 -17.71 15.28
N ALA A 257 -2.53 -17.22 16.46
CA ALA A 257 -1.74 -16.30 17.27
C ALA A 257 -0.40 -16.92 17.67
N GLN A 258 -0.41 -18.18 18.08
CA GLN A 258 0.82 -18.90 18.43
C GLN A 258 1.77 -19.05 17.23
N GLU A 259 1.27 -19.44 16.06
CA GLU A 259 2.08 -19.56 14.84
C GLU A 259 2.60 -18.19 14.37
N LEU A 260 1.84 -17.12 14.57
CA LEU A 260 2.23 -15.76 14.19
C LEU A 260 3.38 -15.24 15.06
N VAL A 261 3.26 -15.34 16.39
CA VAL A 261 4.23 -14.75 17.34
C VAL A 261 5.46 -15.63 17.57
N LYS A 262 5.35 -16.95 17.42
CA LYS A 262 6.47 -17.89 17.59
C LYS A 262 7.12 -18.28 16.26
N GLY A 263 6.41 -18.13 15.14
CA GLY A 263 6.94 -18.41 13.81
C GLY A 263 7.86 -17.30 13.32
N SER A 264 8.78 -17.65 12.43
CA SER A 264 9.66 -16.69 11.75
C SER A 264 9.14 -16.34 10.34
N GLY A 265 9.64 -15.23 9.81
CA GLY A 265 9.41 -14.82 8.41
C GLY A 265 8.03 -14.23 8.12
N TRP A 266 7.21 -14.01 9.15
CA TRP A 266 5.93 -13.32 8.98
C TRP A 266 6.13 -11.83 8.69
N ALA A 267 5.54 -11.40 7.59
CA ALA A 267 5.31 -10.00 7.25
C ALA A 267 3.82 -9.67 7.36
N ARG A 268 3.51 -8.38 7.47
CA ARG A 268 2.15 -7.86 7.52
C ARG A 268 1.83 -7.06 6.27
N ALA A 269 0.57 -7.10 5.87
CA ALA A 269 0.00 -6.26 4.84
C ALA A 269 -1.31 -5.64 5.36
N TYR A 270 -1.59 -4.43 4.91
CA TYR A 270 -2.82 -3.70 5.17
C TYR A 270 -3.69 -3.70 3.92
N ILE A 271 -4.97 -3.99 4.10
CA ILE A 271 -5.99 -3.74 3.10
C ILE A 271 -6.57 -2.37 3.41
N MET A 272 -6.65 -1.54 2.38
CA MET A 272 -7.14 -0.18 2.50
C MET A 272 -8.25 0.06 1.50
N ASP A 273 -9.37 0.57 2.00
CA ASP A 273 -10.50 0.98 1.17
C ASP A 273 -10.22 2.39 0.64
N PHE A 274 -10.40 2.57 -0.66
CA PHE A 274 -10.29 3.84 -1.35
C PHE A 274 -11.69 4.38 -1.67
N LYS A 275 -12.01 5.57 -1.17
CA LYS A 275 -13.28 6.22 -1.48
C LYS A 275 -13.09 7.72 -1.53
N GLN A 276 -13.61 8.36 -2.59
CA GLN A 276 -13.57 9.82 -2.76
C GLN A 276 -12.17 10.42 -2.58
N ASN A 277 -11.14 9.78 -3.16
CA ASN A 277 -9.74 10.23 -3.03
C ASN A 277 -9.15 10.14 -1.62
N HIS A 278 -9.76 9.34 -0.73
CA HIS A 278 -9.24 9.06 0.60
C HIS A 278 -8.96 7.57 0.77
N LEU A 279 -7.96 7.24 1.59
CA LEU A 279 -7.67 5.87 2.01
C LEU A 279 -7.99 5.67 3.48
N LYS A 280 -8.52 4.48 3.79
CA LYS A 280 -8.74 4.03 5.16
C LYS A 280 -8.34 2.58 5.31
N VAL A 281 -7.61 2.25 6.38
CA VAL A 281 -7.31 0.85 6.71
C VAL A 281 -8.59 0.11 7.08
N SER A 282 -8.89 -0.97 6.36
CA SER A 282 -10.07 -1.80 6.57
C SER A 282 -9.74 -3.21 7.06
N GLY A 283 -8.51 -3.68 6.81
CA GLY A 283 -8.07 -4.99 7.27
C GLY A 283 -6.55 -5.12 7.38
N VAL A 284 -6.13 -6.14 8.12
CA VAL A 284 -4.73 -6.56 8.25
C VAL A 284 -4.66 -8.05 7.94
N LEU A 285 -3.63 -8.46 7.20
CA LEU A 285 -3.30 -9.86 7.01
C LEU A 285 -1.81 -10.07 7.23
N PHE A 286 -1.45 -11.31 7.53
CA PHE A 286 -0.06 -11.70 7.68
C PHE A 286 0.29 -12.74 6.63
N PHE A 287 1.49 -12.66 6.09
CA PHE A 287 1.96 -13.56 5.06
C PHE A 287 3.44 -13.91 5.24
N LYS A 288 3.85 -15.06 4.71
CA LYS A 288 5.25 -15.50 4.68
C LYS A 288 5.49 -16.46 3.52
N PHE A 289 6.75 -16.73 3.24
CA PHE A 289 7.18 -17.73 2.27
C PHE A 289 7.67 -18.98 2.99
N ARG A 290 7.40 -20.16 2.41
CA ARG A 290 7.99 -21.43 2.83
C ARG A 290 8.65 -22.11 1.64
N SER A 291 9.88 -22.57 1.84
CA SER A 291 10.66 -23.31 0.83
C SER A 291 10.08 -24.70 0.50
N GLN A 292 9.17 -25.23 1.32
CA GLN A 292 8.44 -26.47 1.02
C GLN A 292 7.31 -26.19 0.03
N ILE A 293 7.37 -26.85 -1.13
CA ILE A 293 6.40 -26.71 -2.21
C ILE A 293 5.09 -27.38 -1.81
N THR A 294 4.09 -26.60 -1.45
CA THR A 294 2.69 -27.03 -1.41
C THR A 294 2.04 -26.71 -2.76
N GLN A 295 1.05 -27.49 -3.19
CA GLN A 295 0.36 -27.27 -4.47
C GLN A 295 -0.41 -25.93 -4.52
N GLN A 296 -0.53 -25.23 -3.40
CA GLN A 296 -1.55 -24.19 -3.26
C GLN A 296 -1.15 -22.89 -3.95
N GLN A 297 0.06 -22.32 -3.80
CA GLN A 297 0.41 -21.02 -4.43
C GLN A 297 1.92 -20.87 -4.58
N ARG A 298 2.42 -20.58 -5.79
CA ARG A 298 3.87 -20.43 -6.05
C ARG A 298 4.24 -18.97 -6.30
N VAL A 299 5.28 -18.50 -5.61
CA VAL A 299 5.99 -17.24 -5.91
C VAL A 299 7.48 -17.56 -5.80
N GLY A 300 8.27 -17.30 -6.83
CA GLY A 300 9.73 -17.51 -6.75
C GLY A 300 10.22 -18.94 -6.54
N GLY A 301 9.36 -19.96 -6.61
CA GLY A 301 9.68 -21.34 -6.24
C GLY A 301 9.32 -21.71 -4.80
N GLU A 302 8.83 -20.78 -3.99
CA GLU A 302 8.33 -20.99 -2.63
C GLU A 302 6.79 -20.96 -2.56
N SER A 303 6.23 -21.49 -1.47
CA SER A 303 4.80 -21.38 -1.19
C SER A 303 4.49 -20.09 -0.44
N LEU A 304 3.58 -19.27 -0.98
CA LEU A 304 2.99 -18.15 -0.26
C LEU A 304 1.97 -18.67 0.74
N ILE A 305 2.17 -18.38 2.03
CA ILE A 305 1.24 -18.68 3.11
C ILE A 305 0.74 -17.36 3.66
N TYR A 306 -0.57 -17.22 3.84
CA TYR A 306 -1.17 -16.02 4.40
C TYR A 306 -2.37 -16.37 5.27
N THR A 307 -2.65 -15.49 6.22
CA THR A 307 -3.82 -15.60 7.09
C THR A 307 -5.08 -15.11 6.40
N GLN A 308 -6.24 -15.34 7.01
CA GLN A 308 -7.41 -14.54 6.70
C GLN A 308 -7.17 -13.05 6.97
N VAL A 309 -8.05 -12.20 6.45
CA VAL A 309 -8.07 -10.77 6.75
C VAL A 309 -8.73 -10.54 8.09
N TYR A 310 -8.02 -9.84 8.98
CA TYR A 310 -8.51 -9.45 10.29
C TYR A 310 -8.88 -7.97 10.29
N LYS A 311 -10.09 -7.66 10.77
CA LYS A 311 -10.47 -6.28 11.08
C LYS A 311 -9.86 -5.89 12.43
N PRO A 312 -9.04 -4.83 12.52
CA PRO A 312 -8.50 -4.36 13.80
C PRO A 312 -9.60 -4.00 14.79
N LEU A 313 -9.48 -4.48 16.02
CA LEU A 313 -10.27 -3.99 17.17
C LEU A 313 -9.72 -2.66 17.67
N LYS A 314 -8.38 -2.53 17.66
CA LYS A 314 -7.64 -1.29 17.90
C LYS A 314 -6.42 -1.26 16.99
N PHE A 315 -6.12 -0.07 16.48
CA PHE A 315 -4.88 0.20 15.78
C PHE A 315 -4.38 1.56 16.24
N GLU A 316 -3.38 1.52 17.10
CA GLU A 316 -2.83 2.72 17.72
C GLU A 316 -1.35 2.84 17.39
N GLN A 317 -0.90 4.06 17.13
CA GLN A 317 0.50 4.32 16.81
C GLN A 317 1.00 5.53 17.58
N LYS A 318 2.30 5.52 17.87
CA LYS A 318 3.05 6.71 18.22
C LYS A 318 4.33 6.74 17.42
N SER A 319 4.70 7.91 16.97
CA SER A 319 5.94 8.10 16.23
C SER A 319 6.64 9.38 16.68
N SER A 320 7.93 9.44 16.39
CA SER A 320 8.73 10.65 16.52
C SER A 320 9.71 10.73 15.36
N ASP A 321 10.08 11.96 15.03
CA ASP A 321 11.19 12.25 14.13
C ASP A 321 12.27 12.98 14.92
N THR A 322 13.40 12.32 15.16
CA THR A 322 14.48 12.92 15.97
C THR A 322 15.12 14.15 15.31
N TRP A 323 14.87 14.41 14.02
CA TRP A 323 15.29 15.67 13.39
C TRP A 323 14.34 16.84 13.67
N VAL A 324 13.05 16.57 13.79
CA VAL A 324 12.04 17.60 14.08
C VAL A 324 11.92 17.83 15.59
N GLU A 325 12.07 16.75 16.36
CA GLU A 325 11.78 16.70 17.79
C GLU A 325 12.92 16.00 18.57
N PRO A 326 14.16 16.54 18.52
CA PRO A 326 15.36 15.85 19.05
C PRO A 326 15.33 15.61 20.56
N ASN A 327 14.52 16.37 21.30
CA ASN A 327 14.46 16.34 22.77
C ASN A 327 13.23 15.60 23.33
N ILE A 328 12.44 14.93 22.48
CA ILE A 328 11.26 14.19 22.95
C ILE A 328 11.67 12.86 23.57
N ASP A 329 11.19 12.60 24.79
CA ASP A 329 11.21 11.25 25.36
C ASP A 329 10.10 10.40 24.73
N PHE A 330 10.49 9.58 23.76
CA PHE A 330 9.59 8.67 23.03
C PHE A 330 8.78 7.73 23.94
N ALA A 331 9.30 7.39 25.13
CA ALA A 331 8.57 6.54 26.07
C ALA A 331 7.32 7.24 26.60
N THR A 332 7.35 8.57 26.71
CA THR A 332 6.25 9.40 27.23
C THR A 332 5.21 9.79 26.18
N LEU A 333 5.50 9.60 24.88
CA LEU A 333 4.55 9.92 23.83
C LEU A 333 3.30 9.03 23.92
N PRO A 334 2.08 9.62 23.80
CA PRO A 334 0.86 8.86 23.83
C PRO A 334 0.63 8.14 22.50
N PHE A 335 0.06 6.94 22.58
CA PHE A 335 -0.51 6.26 21.42
C PHE A 335 -1.74 7.02 20.92
N LYS A 336 -1.86 7.12 19.59
CA LYS A 336 -3.00 7.72 18.89
C LYS A 336 -3.74 6.64 18.13
N ASP A 337 -5.08 6.62 18.20
CA ASP A 337 -5.90 5.78 17.32
C ASP A 337 -5.74 6.25 15.87
N VAL A 338 -5.28 5.35 15.00
CA VAL A 338 -5.02 5.65 13.60
C VAL A 338 -6.11 5.15 12.65
N LEU A 339 -7.11 4.42 13.12
CA LEU A 339 -8.29 4.11 12.31
C LEU A 339 -9.14 5.36 11.99
N ASN A 340 -8.93 6.42 12.77
CA ASN A 340 -9.63 7.70 12.66
C ASN A 340 -8.68 8.92 12.63
N SER A 341 -7.40 8.72 12.31
CA SER A 341 -6.42 9.81 12.31
C SER A 341 -6.62 10.81 11.16
N SER A 342 -5.92 11.93 11.26
CA SER A 342 -5.81 12.94 10.20
C SER A 342 -5.23 12.39 8.90
N ALA A 343 -4.43 11.31 8.93
CA ALA A 343 -3.93 10.67 7.71
C ALA A 343 -5.11 10.20 6.82
N ASN A 344 -6.20 9.71 7.41
CA ASN A 344 -7.40 9.30 6.67
C ASN A 344 -8.13 10.49 6.00
N GLN A 345 -7.78 11.73 6.36
CA GLN A 345 -8.30 12.95 5.74
C GLN A 345 -7.43 13.45 4.57
N PHE A 346 -6.31 12.78 4.28
CA PHE A 346 -5.47 13.13 3.15
C PHE A 346 -6.23 12.88 1.84
N GLU A 347 -6.31 13.90 0.99
CA GLU A 347 -6.98 13.85 -0.30
C GLU A 347 -5.94 13.62 -1.41
N PHE A 348 -5.94 12.45 -2.02
CA PHE A 348 -5.05 12.13 -3.14
C PHE A 348 -5.39 12.98 -4.38
N GLY A 349 -4.36 13.45 -5.08
CA GLY A 349 -4.48 14.34 -6.23
C GLY A 349 -3.61 15.60 -6.11
N LEU A 350 -3.96 16.63 -6.88
CA LEU A 350 -3.13 17.83 -7.04
C LEU A 350 -3.14 18.76 -5.81
N LYS A 351 -4.18 18.71 -4.98
CA LYS A 351 -4.36 19.62 -3.83
C LYS A 351 -3.17 19.59 -2.86
N HIS A 352 -2.67 18.40 -2.58
CA HIS A 352 -1.53 18.18 -1.68
C HIS A 352 -0.24 17.90 -2.45
N TYR A 353 -0.22 18.01 -3.78
CA TYR A 353 1.00 17.74 -4.55
C TYR A 353 2.11 18.76 -4.27
N LEU A 354 3.29 18.26 -3.90
CA LEU A 354 4.52 19.06 -3.83
C LEU A 354 5.44 18.65 -4.97
N SER A 355 5.90 19.62 -5.74
CA SER A 355 6.88 19.36 -6.80
C SER A 355 8.15 18.74 -6.22
N ALA A 356 8.83 17.88 -6.98
CA ALA A 356 10.07 17.25 -6.53
C ALA A 356 11.12 18.28 -6.07
N GLU A 357 11.24 19.41 -6.78
CA GLU A 357 12.14 20.51 -6.40
C GLU A 357 11.76 21.13 -5.05
N THR A 358 10.46 21.42 -4.85
CA THR A 358 9.96 21.96 -3.58
C THR A 358 10.20 20.98 -2.44
N TYR A 359 9.91 19.70 -2.66
CA TYR A 359 10.09 18.64 -1.68
C TYR A 359 11.57 18.48 -1.30
N THR A 360 12.47 18.40 -2.28
CA THR A 360 13.92 18.30 -2.04
C THR A 360 14.44 19.51 -1.25
N LYS A 361 14.03 20.74 -1.61
CA LYS A 361 14.44 21.95 -0.87
C LYS A 361 13.95 21.93 0.58
N GLN A 362 12.70 21.51 0.81
CA GLN A 362 12.17 21.39 2.18
C GLN A 362 12.93 20.34 2.99
N TRP A 363 13.30 19.22 2.36
CA TRP A 363 14.07 18.17 3.00
C TRP A 363 15.51 18.61 3.31
N GLU A 364 16.21 19.24 2.35
CA GLU A 364 17.55 19.77 2.55
C GLU A 364 17.59 20.83 3.65
N ALA A 365 16.58 21.71 3.70
CA ALA A 365 16.45 22.71 4.77
C ALA A 365 16.26 22.05 6.14
N LYS A 366 15.47 20.97 6.24
CA LYS A 366 15.31 20.21 7.49
C LYS A 366 16.62 19.54 7.90
N ARG A 367 17.36 18.97 6.96
CA ARG A 367 18.67 18.34 7.23
C ARG A 367 19.68 19.37 7.77
N GLN A 368 19.78 20.53 7.12
CA GLN A 368 20.67 21.61 7.56
C GLN A 368 20.33 22.18 8.94
N GLN A 369 19.08 22.09 9.39
CA GLN A 369 18.68 22.51 10.74
C GLN A 369 19.04 21.49 11.82
N ALA A 370 19.31 20.24 11.44
CA ALA A 370 19.65 19.15 12.35
C ALA A 370 21.17 18.91 12.49
N GLU A 371 21.97 19.51 11.60
CA GLU A 371 23.45 19.60 11.66
C GLU A 371 23.88 20.82 12.48
#